data_AF-A0A1H2UR78-F1
#
_entry.id   AF-A0A1H2UR78-F1
#
_cell.length_a   1.000
_cell.length_b   1.000
_cell.length_c   1.000
_cell.angle_alpha   90.00
_cell.angle_beta   90.00
_cell.angle_gamma   90.00
#
_symmetry.space_group_name_H-M   'P 1'
#
loop_
_entity.id
_entity.type
_entity.pdbx_description
1 polymer ?
#
loop_
_entity_poly.entity_id
_entity_poly.type
_entity_poly.pdbx_seq_one_letter_code
_entity_poly.pdbx_strand_id
1 'polypeptide(L)'
;MARNEGRHRIARRTKIATGVFALAIAAGALVVNVTAGSPGEAKADGADKSLFVDITTVKPNVAKPQPGRGASKGTFTVNCGKNENGHFNPDNFIAQPGVRNGAQHLHDYVGNLSTNADSNNKSLQAAGTTCRNGDKSAYFWPVVRIDTGDEEEAKKDNPKAQNPDPQREQAKKADEVARVECPDVASQLPEEVPAAAEQEVGRELDALDAQSAQADKDMAAAEAGGANGSAEKAVLDPLKDKRDASIKKINDTIAKNGGKAELDPADLKDCAVKDKKKGKNGIDNGDENSQGADAAAKLPPANPDNELPGNDGVIQRPANVELTFQGSTAGKVRAMPKFLRVLYGDAKVTTNGPKNARVSWTCTGFEDRLIDKYPICPDGSKVKRIHTFPSCWDGKNIDSANHRTHIVFPDANGKCGNGFSAVPQLRVSLTYNIPRAIQLAGQYKVDAFPEEKHNPASDHDDFANVMSQCIMSRVVNCLNKGRTCRE
;
A
#
# COMPACT_ATOMS: atom_id res chain seq x y z
N MET A 1 -62.49 33.74 -24.89
CA MET A 1 -62.92 34.07 -23.50
C MET A 1 -61.71 33.81 -22.62
N ALA A 2 -61.22 34.65 -21.71
CA ALA A 2 -61.49 36.02 -21.30
C ALA A 2 -60.16 36.56 -20.69
N ARG A 3 -60.00 37.88 -20.71
CA ARG A 3 -58.92 38.66 -20.07
C ARG A 3 -59.03 38.61 -18.54
N ASN A 4 -57.92 38.81 -17.81
CA ASN A 4 -57.85 39.93 -16.87
C ASN A 4 -56.43 40.30 -16.43
N GLU A 5 -56.18 41.60 -16.45
CA GLU A 5 -55.05 42.33 -15.89
C GLU A 5 -55.22 42.58 -14.39
N GLY A 6 -54.12 42.90 -13.70
CA GLY A 6 -54.14 43.49 -12.36
C GLY A 6 -52.80 44.13 -12.03
N ARG A 7 -52.80 45.46 -11.85
CA ARG A 7 -51.66 46.38 -11.77
C ARG A 7 -51.73 47.14 -10.41
N HIS A 8 -50.60 47.75 -10.01
CA HIS A 8 -50.41 48.81 -8.98
C HIS A 8 -50.19 48.37 -7.51
N ARG A 9 -49.41 49.04 -6.64
CA ARG A 9 -48.74 50.36 -6.66
C ARG A 9 -47.65 50.46 -5.56
N ILE A 10 -46.80 51.47 -5.76
CA ILE A 10 -45.68 52.02 -4.99
C ILE A 10 -46.08 52.61 -3.62
N ALA A 11 -45.14 52.61 -2.65
CA ALA A 11 -45.01 53.68 -1.66
C ALA A 11 -43.53 54.06 -1.44
N ARG A 12 -43.23 55.36 -1.55
CA ARG A 12 -41.94 56.04 -1.28
C ARG A 12 -41.99 56.74 0.08
N ARG A 13 -40.82 56.93 0.72
CA ARG A 13 -40.19 58.24 1.11
C ARG A 13 -39.27 58.06 2.35
N THR A 14 -37.95 58.22 2.24
CA THR A 14 -37.12 59.45 2.29
C THR A 14 -36.73 59.88 3.72
N LYS A 15 -35.43 60.00 4.00
CA LYS A 15 -34.81 61.22 4.57
C LYS A 15 -33.27 61.19 4.43
N ILE A 16 -32.77 62.27 3.84
CA ILE A 16 -31.38 62.67 3.67
C ILE A 16 -30.99 63.52 4.90
N ALA A 17 -29.76 63.40 5.38
CA ALA A 17 -29.08 64.47 6.10
C ALA A 17 -27.59 64.45 5.75
N THR A 18 -27.17 65.48 5.02
CA THR A 18 -25.79 65.81 4.69
C THR A 18 -25.41 67.01 5.57
N GLY A 19 -24.30 66.92 6.30
CA GLY A 19 -23.67 68.02 7.04
C GLY A 19 -22.22 68.17 6.58
N VAL A 20 -21.78 69.41 6.41
CA VAL A 20 -20.71 69.87 5.50
C VAL A 20 -19.45 70.32 6.27
N PHE A 21 -18.29 69.91 5.74
CA PHE A 21 -16.94 70.51 5.74
C PHE A 21 -16.15 70.79 7.04
N ALA A 22 -14.95 70.19 7.10
CA ALA A 22 -13.71 70.90 7.41
C ALA A 22 -12.57 70.38 6.51
N LEU A 23 -11.97 71.30 5.76
CA LEU A 23 -10.79 71.11 4.92
C LEU A 23 -9.56 70.91 5.81
N ALA A 24 -8.78 69.84 5.58
CA ALA A 24 -7.37 69.80 5.96
C ALA A 24 -6.59 69.10 4.84
N ILE A 25 -5.91 69.91 4.03
CA ILE A 25 -4.91 69.48 3.07
C ILE A 25 -3.70 69.01 3.89
N ALA A 26 -3.45 67.70 3.91
CA ALA A 26 -2.16 67.14 4.27
C ALA A 26 -1.70 66.26 3.10
N ALA A 27 -0.66 66.74 2.43
CA ALA A 27 0.03 66.04 1.37
C ALA A 27 0.69 64.75 1.90
N GLY A 28 0.76 63.72 1.05
CA GLY A 28 1.79 62.68 1.18
C GLY A 28 1.30 61.24 1.09
N ALA A 29 1.12 60.76 -0.13
CA ALA A 29 1.24 59.37 -0.59
C ALA A 29 0.56 58.26 0.24
N LEU A 30 -0.70 57.97 -0.09
CA LEU A 30 -1.26 56.64 0.13
C LEU A 30 -0.72 55.74 -1.00
N VAL A 31 0.36 55.01 -0.74
CA VAL A 31 0.84 53.96 -1.64
C VAL A 31 -0.19 52.84 -1.63
N VAL A 32 -1.07 52.85 -2.62
CA VAL A 32 -1.85 51.66 -2.97
C VAL A 32 -0.85 50.71 -3.63
N ASN A 33 -0.29 49.78 -2.86
CA ASN A 33 0.42 48.64 -3.43
C ASN A 33 -0.61 47.75 -4.12
N VAL A 34 -0.97 48.11 -5.35
CA VAL A 34 -1.44 47.13 -6.33
C VAL A 34 -0.20 46.34 -6.68
N THR A 35 0.04 45.22 -6.00
CA THR A 35 0.97 44.21 -6.50
C THR A 35 0.31 43.57 -7.72
N ALA A 36 0.32 44.28 -8.84
CA ALA A 36 0.29 43.65 -10.14
C ALA A 36 1.56 42.81 -10.20
N GLY A 37 1.44 41.52 -9.92
CA GLY A 37 2.54 40.58 -10.14
C GLY A 37 2.95 40.67 -11.61
N SER A 38 4.21 40.99 -11.86
CA SER A 38 4.80 40.88 -13.19
C SER A 38 4.59 39.45 -13.71
N PRO A 39 4.04 39.24 -14.92
CA PRO A 39 3.79 37.90 -15.46
C PRO A 39 5.07 37.19 -15.96
N GLY A 40 6.18 37.33 -15.22
CA GLY A 40 7.51 36.87 -15.65
C GLY A 40 8.34 36.16 -14.57
N GLU A 41 7.82 35.94 -13.37
CA GLU A 41 8.47 35.10 -12.35
C GLU A 41 7.40 34.34 -11.54
N ALA A 42 6.68 33.42 -12.19
CA ALA A 42 6.07 32.32 -11.44
C ALA A 42 7.21 31.40 -11.00
N LYS A 43 7.75 31.63 -9.80
CA LYS A 43 8.69 30.68 -9.20
C LYS A 43 7.90 29.41 -8.92
N ALA A 44 8.42 28.27 -9.39
CA ALA A 44 7.90 26.94 -9.12
C ALA A 44 7.39 26.83 -7.68
N ASP A 45 6.19 26.29 -7.49
CA ASP A 45 5.65 25.88 -6.18
C ASP A 45 6.39 24.61 -5.71
N GLY A 46 7.72 24.73 -5.55
CA GLY A 46 8.55 23.74 -4.88
C GLY A 46 8.10 23.57 -3.44
N ALA A 47 8.42 22.42 -2.84
CA ALA A 47 8.15 22.22 -1.42
C ALA A 47 8.81 23.33 -0.59
N ASP A 48 8.18 23.72 0.52
CA ASP A 48 8.73 24.72 1.43
C ASP A 48 10.18 24.33 1.81
N LYS A 49 11.13 25.24 1.57
CA LYS A 49 12.55 25.00 1.86
C LYS A 49 12.81 24.66 3.33
N SER A 50 11.93 25.04 4.24
CA SER A 50 11.98 24.66 5.65
C SER A 50 11.83 23.14 5.88
N LEU A 51 11.26 22.43 4.90
CA LEU A 51 11.09 20.99 4.87
C LEU A 51 12.35 20.26 4.38
N PHE A 52 13.42 20.96 4.04
CA PHE A 52 14.70 20.38 3.61
C PHE A 52 15.73 20.46 4.72
N VAL A 53 16.58 19.44 4.81
CA VAL A 53 17.67 19.39 5.79
C VAL A 53 18.88 18.69 5.21
N ASP A 54 20.06 19.25 5.46
CA ASP A 54 21.33 18.60 5.16
C ASP A 54 21.50 17.37 6.08
N ILE A 55 21.50 16.17 5.49
CA ILE A 55 21.56 14.92 6.23
C ILE A 55 22.84 14.80 7.08
N THR A 56 23.92 15.50 6.70
CA THR A 56 25.20 15.48 7.42
C THR A 56 25.12 16.19 8.77
N THR A 57 24.15 17.09 8.92
CA THR A 57 23.86 17.81 10.17
C THR A 57 22.99 17.00 11.14
N VAL A 58 22.37 15.94 10.65
CA VAL A 58 21.48 15.07 11.44
C VAL A 58 22.31 14.04 12.20
N LYS A 59 22.06 13.93 13.51
CA LYS A 59 22.67 12.88 14.34
C LYS A 59 22.04 11.52 14.02
N PRO A 60 22.81 10.42 14.05
CA PRO A 60 22.24 9.07 13.93
C PRO A 60 21.09 8.86 14.91
N ASN A 61 19.98 8.34 14.41
CA ASN A 61 18.73 8.18 15.16
C ASN A 61 18.02 6.84 14.87
N VAL A 62 18.59 6.00 14.01
CA VAL A 62 18.08 4.66 13.75
C VAL A 62 18.64 3.69 14.77
N ALA A 63 17.76 3.17 15.63
CA ALA A 63 18.11 2.08 16.54
C ALA A 63 18.24 0.77 15.76
N LYS A 64 19.33 0.04 16.01
CA LYS A 64 19.53 -1.34 15.51
C LYS A 64 19.46 -2.29 16.69
N PRO A 65 18.31 -2.93 16.95
CA PRO A 65 18.18 -3.87 18.06
C PRO A 65 19.19 -5.01 17.90
N GLN A 66 19.83 -5.38 19.00
CA GLN A 66 20.80 -6.47 18.98
C GLN A 66 20.07 -7.81 18.92
N PRO A 67 20.42 -8.72 17.98
CA PRO A 67 19.79 -10.02 17.89
C PRO A 67 19.98 -10.83 19.18
N GLY A 68 18.88 -11.19 19.82
CA GLY A 68 18.86 -12.05 21.00
C GLY A 68 19.20 -13.51 20.67
N ARG A 69 19.24 -14.34 21.72
CA ARG A 69 19.37 -15.80 21.57
C ARG A 69 18.11 -16.33 20.88
N GLY A 70 18.29 -17.04 19.76
CA GLY A 70 17.18 -17.59 18.97
C GLY A 70 16.57 -16.64 17.93
N ALA A 71 17.15 -15.44 17.74
CA ALA A 71 16.72 -14.49 16.73
C ALA A 71 16.70 -15.10 15.31
N SER A 72 15.74 -14.67 14.51
CA SER A 72 15.68 -14.90 13.07
C SER A 72 16.56 -13.86 12.38
N LYS A 73 17.78 -14.26 12.00
CA LYS A 73 18.84 -13.34 11.53
C LYS A 73 18.91 -13.21 10.02
N GLY A 74 18.13 -14.00 9.29
CA GLY A 74 18.22 -14.05 7.83
C GLY A 74 17.56 -12.85 7.17
N THR A 75 17.79 -12.76 5.87
CA THR A 75 17.18 -11.78 4.98
C THR A 75 16.75 -12.46 3.69
N PHE A 76 15.62 -12.01 3.13
CA PHE A 76 15.11 -12.51 1.87
C PHE A 76 14.75 -11.32 0.97
N THR A 77 15.38 -11.21 -0.19
CA THR A 77 15.12 -10.12 -1.14
C THR A 77 14.31 -10.62 -2.33
N VAL A 78 13.23 -9.92 -2.68
CA VAL A 78 12.43 -10.17 -3.87
C VAL A 78 12.76 -9.13 -4.94
N ASN A 79 12.98 -9.57 -6.18
CA ASN A 79 13.16 -8.69 -7.32
C ASN A 79 11.86 -8.52 -8.13
N CYS A 80 11.20 -7.36 -7.99
CA CYS A 80 10.00 -6.98 -8.74
C CYS A 80 10.20 -5.84 -9.73
N GLY A 81 11.45 -5.48 -10.04
CA GLY A 81 11.76 -4.35 -10.92
C GLY A 81 11.53 -3.00 -10.24
N LYS A 82 11.34 -1.97 -11.06
CA LYS A 82 11.27 -0.55 -10.66
C LYS A 82 10.13 0.18 -11.38
N ASN A 83 9.04 -0.56 -11.59
CA ASN A 83 7.87 -0.13 -12.36
C ASN A 83 8.23 0.27 -13.81
N GLU A 84 8.98 -0.59 -14.50
CA GLU A 84 9.29 -0.40 -15.92
C GLU A 84 8.05 -0.45 -16.81
N ASN A 85 6.97 -1.07 -16.31
CA ASN A 85 5.68 -1.22 -16.98
C ASN A 85 4.75 0.00 -16.86
N GLY A 86 5.07 0.99 -16.03
CA GLY A 86 4.32 2.25 -15.96
C GLY A 86 2.96 2.14 -15.24
N HIS A 87 2.87 1.27 -14.24
CA HIS A 87 1.68 1.16 -13.41
C HIS A 87 1.63 2.31 -12.41
N PHE A 88 0.85 3.34 -12.75
CA PHE A 88 0.58 4.48 -11.88
C PHE A 88 -0.92 4.72 -11.80
N ASN A 89 -1.45 4.90 -10.59
CA ASN A 89 -2.82 5.36 -10.41
C ASN A 89 -3.00 6.01 -9.02
N PRO A 90 -4.05 6.84 -8.85
CA PRO A 90 -4.33 7.51 -7.59
C PRO A 90 -5.36 6.76 -6.75
N ASP A 91 -5.47 5.43 -6.93
CA ASP A 91 -6.35 4.60 -6.12
C ASP A 91 -5.62 4.04 -4.90
N ASN A 92 -6.38 3.55 -3.93
CA ASN A 92 -5.84 2.75 -2.83
C ASN A 92 -6.88 1.71 -2.38
N PHE A 93 -6.74 0.47 -2.84
CA PHE A 93 -7.68 -0.62 -2.55
C PHE A 93 -7.59 -1.19 -1.12
N ILE A 94 -6.57 -0.77 -0.37
CA ILE A 94 -6.44 -1.09 1.05
C ILE A 94 -7.20 -0.01 1.83
N ALA A 95 -6.75 1.24 1.77
CA ALA A 95 -7.28 2.32 2.61
C ALA A 95 -8.63 2.90 2.13
N GLN A 96 -8.92 2.89 0.83
CA GLN A 96 -10.15 3.41 0.22
C GLN A 96 -10.69 2.49 -0.87
N PRO A 97 -11.11 1.28 -0.48
CA PRO A 97 -11.57 0.24 -1.38
C PRO A 97 -12.81 0.66 -2.19
N GLY A 98 -12.79 0.45 -3.51
CA GLY A 98 -13.87 0.83 -4.42
C GLY A 98 -13.95 2.33 -4.75
N VAL A 99 -13.15 3.18 -4.09
CA VAL A 99 -13.15 4.63 -4.32
C VAL A 99 -12.11 4.97 -5.37
N ARG A 100 -12.57 5.27 -6.59
CA ARG A 100 -11.71 5.78 -7.66
C ARG A 100 -11.05 7.08 -7.24
N ASN A 101 -9.75 7.18 -7.49
CA ASN A 101 -8.92 8.33 -7.12
C ASN A 101 -8.88 8.60 -5.61
N GLY A 102 -9.24 7.60 -4.78
CA GLY A 102 -9.38 7.75 -3.32
C GLY A 102 -8.10 8.17 -2.60
N ALA A 103 -6.93 7.85 -3.15
CA ALA A 103 -5.66 8.32 -2.60
C ALA A 103 -5.48 9.83 -2.82
N GLN A 104 -6.07 10.42 -3.85
CA GLN A 104 -5.88 11.83 -4.24
C GLN A 104 -4.43 12.25 -4.56
N HIS A 105 -3.53 11.28 -4.66
CA HIS A 105 -2.14 11.43 -5.08
C HIS A 105 -1.71 10.16 -5.82
N LEU A 106 -0.66 10.24 -6.63
CA LEU A 106 -0.28 9.12 -7.49
C LEU A 106 0.63 8.13 -6.76
N HIS A 107 0.33 6.84 -6.88
CA HIS A 107 1.21 5.77 -6.41
C HIS A 107 2.01 5.15 -7.54
N ASP A 108 3.22 4.73 -7.22
CA ASP A 108 4.11 3.89 -8.00
C ASP A 108 3.97 2.43 -7.51
N TYR A 109 3.85 1.47 -8.43
CA TYR A 109 3.55 0.07 -8.11
C TYR A 109 4.61 -0.90 -8.64
N VAL A 110 4.92 -1.92 -7.84
CA VAL A 110 5.59 -3.14 -8.32
C VAL A 110 4.88 -4.39 -7.80
N GLY A 111 5.12 -5.52 -8.46
CA GLY A 111 4.49 -6.79 -8.15
C GLY A 111 3.18 -6.95 -8.90
N ASN A 112 2.05 -6.99 -8.18
CA ASN A 112 0.74 -7.28 -8.73
C ASN A 112 0.34 -6.35 -9.89
N LEU A 113 -0.06 -6.92 -11.01
CA LEU A 113 -0.41 -6.17 -12.23
C LEU A 113 -1.89 -5.75 -12.30
N SER A 114 -2.69 -5.94 -11.25
CA SER A 114 -4.13 -5.64 -11.28
C SER A 114 -4.55 -4.53 -10.31
N THR A 115 -3.61 -3.93 -9.56
CA THR A 115 -3.89 -2.99 -8.47
C THR A 115 -4.54 -1.70 -8.95
N ASN A 116 -5.76 -1.46 -8.46
CA ASN A 116 -6.57 -0.25 -8.68
C ASN A 116 -7.68 -0.24 -7.62
N ALA A 117 -8.54 0.78 -7.62
CA ALA A 117 -9.57 0.94 -6.57
C ALA A 117 -10.49 -0.28 -6.44
N ASP A 118 -10.73 -1.01 -7.53
CA ASP A 118 -11.66 -2.15 -7.56
C ASP A 118 -10.99 -3.49 -7.19
N SER A 119 -9.68 -3.47 -6.90
CA SER A 119 -8.92 -4.68 -6.56
C SER A 119 -9.42 -5.35 -5.29
N ASN A 120 -9.54 -6.67 -5.34
CA ASN A 120 -9.94 -7.53 -4.24
C ASN A 120 -9.07 -8.79 -4.22
N ASN A 121 -9.24 -9.63 -3.19
CA ASN A 121 -8.42 -10.84 -3.03
C ASN A 121 -8.43 -11.74 -4.29
N LYS A 122 -9.57 -11.85 -4.96
CA LYS A 122 -9.71 -12.70 -6.17
C LYS A 122 -9.01 -12.08 -7.38
N SER A 123 -9.17 -10.78 -7.61
CA SER A 123 -8.49 -10.10 -8.71
C SER A 123 -6.97 -10.14 -8.53
N LEU A 124 -6.49 -9.88 -7.30
CA LEU A 124 -5.07 -9.91 -6.95
C LEU A 124 -4.47 -11.31 -7.13
N GLN A 125 -5.16 -12.37 -6.66
CA GLN A 125 -4.75 -13.76 -6.82
C GLN A 125 -4.69 -14.19 -8.29
N ALA A 126 -5.63 -13.70 -9.12
CA ALA A 126 -5.71 -14.03 -10.54
C ALA A 126 -4.69 -13.26 -11.40
N ALA A 127 -4.17 -12.13 -10.92
CA ALA A 127 -3.29 -11.25 -11.67
C ALA A 127 -1.93 -11.89 -12.03
N GLY A 128 -1.28 -11.29 -13.03
CA GLY A 128 0.16 -11.47 -13.25
C GLY A 128 0.99 -10.64 -12.26
N THR A 129 2.31 -10.73 -12.35
CA THR A 129 3.24 -9.99 -11.49
C THR A 129 4.50 -9.56 -12.23
N THR A 130 5.14 -8.47 -11.79
CA THR A 130 6.51 -8.09 -12.19
C THR A 130 7.60 -8.82 -11.40
N CYS A 131 7.25 -9.51 -10.31
CA CYS A 131 8.21 -10.23 -9.46
C CYS A 131 8.74 -11.49 -10.15
N ARG A 132 10.08 -11.63 -10.19
CA ARG A 132 10.76 -12.75 -10.87
C ARG A 132 10.42 -14.12 -10.30
N ASN A 133 10.16 -14.19 -9.01
CA ASN A 133 9.85 -15.43 -8.30
C ASN A 133 8.36 -15.79 -8.31
N GLY A 134 7.53 -15.04 -9.04
CA GLY A 134 6.09 -15.26 -9.14
C GLY A 134 5.28 -14.72 -7.95
N ASP A 135 5.91 -13.97 -7.03
CA ASP A 135 5.20 -13.27 -5.97
C ASP A 135 4.16 -12.30 -6.54
N LYS A 136 2.88 -12.49 -6.22
CA LYS A 136 1.79 -11.65 -6.70
C LYS A 136 1.44 -10.51 -5.74
N SER A 137 2.25 -10.27 -4.72
CA SER A 137 2.02 -9.20 -3.75
C SER A 137 1.99 -7.83 -4.41
N ALA A 138 1.24 -6.90 -3.84
CA ALA A 138 1.24 -5.50 -4.23
C ALA A 138 2.15 -4.71 -3.29
N TYR A 139 3.07 -3.94 -3.86
CA TYR A 139 3.94 -3.00 -3.14
C TYR A 139 3.78 -1.63 -3.80
N PHE A 140 3.41 -0.60 -3.03
CA PHE A 140 3.16 0.70 -3.63
C PHE A 140 3.29 1.88 -2.68
N TRP A 141 3.88 2.94 -3.22
CA TRP A 141 4.26 4.14 -2.48
C TRP A 141 3.94 5.40 -3.30
N PRO A 142 3.79 6.58 -2.67
CA PRO A 142 3.59 7.83 -3.40
C PRO A 142 4.78 8.15 -4.29
N VAL A 143 4.52 8.66 -5.49
CA VAL A 143 5.59 9.11 -6.39
C VAL A 143 6.36 10.30 -5.82
N VAL A 144 7.59 10.48 -6.28
CA VAL A 144 8.37 11.70 -6.05
C VAL A 144 8.40 12.50 -7.34
N ARG A 145 8.23 13.82 -7.26
CA ARG A 145 8.28 14.74 -8.40
C ARG A 145 9.44 15.70 -8.30
N ILE A 146 9.96 16.12 -9.45
CA ILE A 146 10.81 17.30 -9.58
C ILE A 146 9.99 18.39 -10.28
N ASP A 147 9.94 19.56 -9.66
CA ASP A 147 9.19 20.70 -10.14
C ASP A 147 10.12 21.92 -10.26
N THR A 148 10.42 22.29 -11.51
CA THR A 148 11.28 23.42 -11.85
C THR A 148 10.51 24.64 -12.35
N GLY A 149 9.17 24.57 -12.47
CA GLY A 149 8.30 25.67 -12.92
C GLY A 149 7.96 25.69 -14.41
N ASP A 150 8.55 24.83 -15.24
CA ASP A 150 8.18 24.66 -16.66
C ASP A 150 7.11 23.56 -16.81
N GLU A 151 5.96 23.79 -16.18
CA GLU A 151 4.97 22.75 -15.81
C GLU A 151 4.40 21.93 -16.99
N GLU A 152 4.07 22.56 -18.12
CA GLU A 152 3.47 21.85 -19.27
C GLU A 152 4.51 21.06 -20.09
N GLU A 153 5.76 21.50 -20.13
CA GLU A 153 6.82 20.80 -20.85
C GLU A 153 7.39 19.65 -20.00
N ALA A 154 7.56 19.90 -18.70
CA ALA A 154 7.97 18.90 -17.71
C ALA A 154 7.03 17.68 -17.68
N LYS A 155 5.71 17.88 -17.71
CA LYS A 155 4.73 16.77 -17.66
C LYS A 155 4.76 15.86 -18.89
N LYS A 156 5.29 16.31 -20.05
CA LYS A 156 5.41 15.45 -21.25
C LYS A 156 6.35 14.26 -21.04
N ASP A 157 7.27 14.38 -20.09
CA ASP A 157 8.23 13.32 -19.76
C ASP A 157 7.68 12.31 -18.75
N ASN A 158 6.48 12.55 -18.20
CA ASN A 158 5.87 11.60 -17.27
C ASN A 158 5.56 10.28 -17.98
N PRO A 159 5.78 9.14 -17.30
CA PRO A 159 5.35 7.85 -17.84
C PRO A 159 3.84 7.86 -18.04
N LYS A 160 3.39 7.47 -19.23
CA LYS A 160 1.96 7.22 -19.45
C LYS A 160 1.50 6.12 -18.52
N ALA A 161 0.44 6.39 -17.76
CA ALA A 161 -0.15 5.37 -16.93
C ALA A 161 -0.78 4.26 -17.77
N GLN A 162 -0.72 3.03 -17.27
CA GLN A 162 -1.52 1.94 -17.83
C GLN A 162 -3.01 2.26 -17.68
N ASN A 163 -3.79 1.98 -18.73
CA ASN A 163 -5.25 2.07 -18.66
C ASN A 163 -5.76 1.02 -17.66
N PRO A 164 -6.34 1.42 -16.51
CA PRO A 164 -6.82 0.47 -15.51
C PRO A 164 -8.17 -0.15 -15.91
N ASP A 165 -8.89 0.36 -16.90
CA ASP A 165 -10.25 -0.10 -17.23
C ASP A 165 -10.36 -1.62 -17.47
N PRO A 166 -9.47 -2.28 -18.23
CA PRO A 166 -9.52 -3.74 -18.36
C PRO A 166 -9.37 -4.46 -17.02
N GLN A 167 -8.50 -3.97 -16.14
CA GLN A 167 -8.26 -4.56 -14.82
C GLN A 167 -9.44 -4.29 -13.88
N ARG A 168 -10.07 -3.12 -13.96
CA ARG A 168 -11.27 -2.77 -13.19
C ARG A 168 -12.45 -3.65 -13.59
N GLU A 169 -12.68 -3.84 -14.89
CA GLU A 169 -13.74 -4.73 -15.37
C GLU A 169 -13.49 -6.19 -14.97
N GLN A 170 -12.23 -6.62 -14.97
CA GLN A 170 -11.85 -7.93 -14.44
C GLN A 170 -12.11 -8.04 -12.93
N ALA A 171 -11.76 -7.02 -12.14
CA ALA A 171 -11.92 -7.03 -10.69
C ALA A 171 -13.39 -6.97 -10.25
N LYS A 172 -14.23 -6.18 -10.93
CA LYS A 172 -15.68 -6.16 -10.74
C LYS A 172 -16.31 -7.53 -11.04
N LYS A 173 -15.96 -8.14 -12.18
CA LYS A 173 -16.41 -9.50 -12.52
C LYS A 173 -15.96 -10.52 -11.49
N ALA A 174 -14.76 -10.35 -10.91
CA ALA A 174 -14.27 -11.21 -9.86
C ALA A 174 -15.09 -11.10 -8.57
N ASP A 175 -15.47 -9.89 -8.15
CA ASP A 175 -16.30 -9.63 -6.95
C ASP A 175 -17.72 -10.22 -7.07
N GLU A 176 -18.20 -10.38 -8.31
CA GLU A 176 -19.53 -10.86 -8.63
C GLU A 176 -19.72 -12.39 -8.65
N VAL A 177 -18.62 -13.14 -8.61
CA VAL A 177 -18.60 -14.60 -8.73
C VAL A 177 -18.17 -15.20 -7.41
N ALA A 178 -18.87 -16.23 -6.95
CA ALA A 178 -18.50 -16.93 -5.72
C ALA A 178 -17.03 -17.36 -5.72
N ARG A 179 -16.43 -17.34 -4.53
CA ARG A 179 -15.03 -17.70 -4.30
C ARG A 179 -14.95 -18.71 -3.18
N VAL A 180 -14.04 -19.67 -3.31
CA VAL A 180 -13.68 -20.58 -2.23
C VAL A 180 -12.53 -19.99 -1.42
N GLU A 181 -12.75 -19.83 -0.13
CA GLU A 181 -11.75 -19.38 0.83
C GLU A 181 -11.41 -20.49 1.78
N CYS A 182 -10.11 -20.71 1.95
CA CYS A 182 -9.56 -21.79 2.74
C CYS A 182 -8.56 -21.24 3.75
N PRO A 183 -8.45 -21.84 4.95
CA PRO A 183 -7.40 -21.52 5.91
C PRO A 183 -6.01 -21.60 5.28
N ASP A 184 -5.17 -20.62 5.61
CA ASP A 184 -3.77 -20.57 5.18
C ASP A 184 -2.93 -21.55 6.00
N VAL A 185 -2.39 -22.58 5.33
CA VAL A 185 -1.59 -23.63 5.96
C VAL A 185 -0.17 -23.14 6.23
N ALA A 186 0.40 -22.30 5.37
CA ALA A 186 1.74 -21.77 5.58
C ALA A 186 1.84 -20.95 6.87
N SER A 187 0.82 -20.15 7.20
CA SER A 187 0.78 -19.38 8.47
C SER A 187 0.76 -20.24 9.73
N GLN A 188 0.36 -21.52 9.63
CA GLN A 188 0.30 -22.47 10.74
C GLN A 188 1.48 -23.44 10.76
N LEU A 189 2.41 -23.36 9.80
CA LEU A 189 3.61 -24.19 9.81
C LEU A 189 4.46 -23.92 11.07
N PRO A 190 5.20 -24.93 11.55
CA PRO A 190 6.19 -24.70 12.59
C PRO A 190 7.20 -23.64 12.15
N GLU A 191 7.80 -22.96 13.11
CA GLU A 191 8.80 -21.91 12.87
C GLU A 191 9.99 -22.40 12.04
N GLU A 192 10.29 -23.70 12.04
CA GLU A 192 11.31 -24.29 11.17
C GLU A 192 10.83 -25.58 10.51
N VAL A 193 10.86 -25.59 9.17
CA VAL A 193 10.71 -26.82 8.39
C VAL A 193 12.12 -27.43 8.18
N PRO A 194 12.33 -28.74 8.48
CA PRO A 194 13.60 -29.40 8.23
C PRO A 194 14.07 -29.24 6.79
N ALA A 195 15.36 -29.00 6.56
CA ALA A 195 15.89 -28.72 5.22
C ALA A 195 15.56 -29.85 4.21
N ALA A 196 15.59 -31.11 4.66
CA ALA A 196 15.25 -32.26 3.83
C ALA A 196 13.75 -32.38 3.51
N ALA A 197 12.88 -31.70 4.26
CA ALA A 197 11.43 -31.66 4.04
C ALA A 197 10.98 -30.48 3.16
N GLU A 198 11.77 -29.41 3.06
CA GLU A 198 11.35 -28.14 2.44
C GLU A 198 10.78 -28.28 1.03
N GLN A 199 11.43 -29.08 0.16
CA GLN A 199 10.99 -29.24 -1.22
C GLN A 199 9.62 -29.93 -1.30
N GLU A 200 9.42 -30.99 -0.51
CA GLU A 200 8.18 -31.76 -0.53
C GLU A 200 7.04 -30.99 0.16
N VAL A 201 7.32 -30.31 1.27
CA VAL A 201 6.37 -29.39 1.91
C VAL A 201 5.97 -28.28 0.93
N GLY A 202 6.93 -27.69 0.22
CA GLY A 202 6.67 -26.68 -0.81
C GLY A 202 5.74 -27.20 -1.91
N ARG A 203 5.97 -28.42 -2.40
CA ARG A 203 5.08 -29.07 -3.39
C ARG A 203 3.65 -29.22 -2.89
N GLU A 204 3.45 -29.60 -1.63
CA GLU A 204 2.11 -29.72 -1.05
C GLU A 204 1.44 -28.35 -0.80
N LEU A 205 2.21 -27.32 -0.44
CA LEU A 205 1.68 -25.94 -0.35
C LEU A 205 1.25 -25.41 -1.72
N ASP A 206 2.01 -25.68 -2.78
CA ASP A 206 1.62 -25.36 -4.16
C ASP A 206 0.38 -26.16 -4.58
N ALA A 207 0.26 -27.43 -4.14
CA ALA A 207 -0.93 -28.24 -4.38
C ALA A 207 -2.17 -27.65 -3.68
N LEU A 208 -2.06 -27.18 -2.43
CA LEU A 208 -3.15 -26.52 -1.69
C LEU A 208 -3.62 -25.23 -2.39
N ASP A 209 -2.69 -24.44 -2.92
CA ASP A 209 -3.00 -23.25 -3.71
C ASP A 209 -3.69 -23.62 -5.05
N ALA A 210 -3.21 -24.65 -5.73
CA ALA A 210 -3.83 -25.16 -6.96
C ALA A 210 -5.22 -25.76 -6.73
N GLN A 211 -5.43 -26.46 -5.62
CA GLN A 211 -6.73 -27.00 -5.21
C GLN A 211 -7.75 -25.87 -5.00
N SER A 212 -7.36 -24.79 -4.32
CA SER A 212 -8.21 -23.61 -4.10
C SER A 212 -8.56 -22.92 -5.41
N ALA A 213 -7.57 -22.72 -6.30
CA ALA A 213 -7.79 -22.13 -7.62
C ALA A 213 -8.67 -23.00 -8.53
N GLN A 214 -8.59 -24.32 -8.41
CA GLN A 214 -9.49 -25.22 -9.14
C GLN A 214 -10.92 -25.15 -8.58
N ALA A 215 -11.07 -25.11 -7.25
CA ALA A 215 -12.36 -24.97 -6.61
C ALA A 215 -13.05 -23.64 -6.99
N ASP A 216 -12.30 -22.54 -7.11
CA ASP A 216 -12.81 -21.26 -7.64
C ASP A 216 -13.37 -21.41 -9.07
N LYS A 217 -12.69 -22.16 -9.94
CA LYS A 217 -13.16 -22.43 -11.31
C LYS A 217 -14.41 -23.31 -11.32
N ASP A 218 -14.43 -24.34 -10.48
CA ASP A 218 -15.56 -25.27 -10.38
C ASP A 218 -16.80 -24.54 -9.82
N MET A 219 -16.61 -23.65 -8.83
CA MET A 219 -17.65 -22.75 -8.33
C MET A 219 -18.20 -21.84 -9.43
N ALA A 220 -17.32 -21.16 -10.18
CA ALA A 220 -17.74 -20.29 -11.26
C ALA A 220 -18.52 -21.05 -12.35
N ALA A 221 -18.10 -22.27 -12.69
CA ALA A 221 -18.79 -23.12 -13.65
C ALA A 221 -20.17 -23.59 -13.14
N ALA A 222 -20.27 -23.95 -11.86
CA ALA A 222 -21.52 -24.33 -11.22
C ALA A 222 -22.55 -23.19 -11.23
N GLU A 223 -22.11 -21.96 -10.92
CA GLU A 223 -22.97 -20.78 -10.98
C GLU A 223 -23.45 -20.48 -12.40
N ALA A 224 -22.57 -20.57 -13.39
CA ALA A 224 -22.93 -20.38 -14.81
C ALA A 224 -23.96 -21.42 -15.29
N GLY A 225 -23.95 -22.62 -14.70
CA GLY A 225 -24.92 -23.69 -14.97
C GLY A 225 -26.26 -23.56 -14.21
N GLY A 226 -26.46 -22.49 -13.43
CA GLY A 226 -27.68 -22.27 -12.66
C GLY A 226 -27.83 -23.14 -11.41
N ALA A 227 -26.73 -23.73 -10.91
CA ALA A 227 -26.77 -24.63 -9.77
C ALA A 227 -26.91 -23.86 -8.43
N ASN A 228 -27.59 -24.48 -7.46
CA ASN A 228 -27.82 -23.96 -6.11
C ASN A 228 -26.86 -24.58 -5.07
N GLY A 229 -27.15 -24.47 -3.77
CA GLY A 229 -26.29 -24.95 -2.68
C GLY A 229 -25.86 -26.43 -2.73
N SER A 230 -26.52 -27.28 -3.55
CA SER A 230 -26.05 -28.65 -3.82
C SER A 230 -24.72 -28.69 -4.59
N ALA A 231 -24.45 -27.71 -5.45
CA ALA A 231 -23.20 -27.61 -6.20
C ALA A 231 -22.04 -27.08 -5.34
N GLU A 232 -22.32 -26.23 -4.35
CA GLU A 232 -21.30 -25.79 -3.39
C GLU A 232 -20.74 -26.99 -2.63
N LYS A 233 -21.61 -27.85 -2.10
CA LYS A 233 -21.18 -29.08 -1.42
C LYS A 233 -20.40 -30.00 -2.35
N ALA A 234 -20.79 -30.08 -3.63
CA ALA A 234 -20.07 -30.86 -4.64
C ALA A 234 -18.65 -30.33 -4.95
N VAL A 235 -18.37 -29.05 -4.69
CA VAL A 235 -17.03 -28.46 -4.80
C VAL A 235 -16.26 -28.55 -3.48
N LEU A 236 -16.91 -28.21 -2.36
CA LEU A 236 -16.27 -28.15 -1.04
C LEU A 236 -15.92 -29.53 -0.47
N ASP A 237 -16.76 -30.56 -0.66
CA ASP A 237 -16.48 -31.90 -0.10
C ASP A 237 -15.20 -32.52 -0.72
N PRO A 238 -15.02 -32.59 -2.06
CA PRO A 238 -13.78 -33.11 -2.63
C PRO A 238 -12.57 -32.23 -2.31
N LEU A 239 -12.76 -30.91 -2.17
CA LEU A 239 -11.71 -29.99 -1.78
C LEU A 239 -11.23 -30.29 -0.35
N LYS A 240 -12.15 -30.47 0.59
CA LYS A 240 -11.87 -30.83 1.98
C LYS A 240 -11.00 -32.09 2.07
N ASP A 241 -11.37 -33.14 1.32
CA ASP A 241 -10.62 -34.40 1.33
C ASP A 241 -9.21 -34.24 0.73
N LYS A 242 -9.09 -33.51 -0.38
CA LYS A 242 -7.79 -33.21 -1.00
C LYS A 242 -6.88 -32.40 -0.06
N ARG A 243 -7.47 -31.42 0.64
CA ARG A 243 -6.74 -30.60 1.61
C ARG A 243 -6.30 -31.42 2.82
N ASP A 244 -7.18 -32.24 3.40
CA ASP A 244 -6.85 -33.15 4.51
C ASP A 244 -5.66 -34.05 4.13
N ALA A 245 -5.66 -34.60 2.91
CA ALA A 245 -4.56 -35.41 2.40
C ALA A 245 -3.24 -34.62 2.28
N SER A 246 -3.26 -33.42 1.69
CA SER A 246 -2.07 -32.57 1.58
C SER A 246 -1.53 -32.14 2.95
N ILE A 247 -2.39 -31.74 3.88
CA ILE A 247 -2.01 -31.34 5.24
C ILE A 247 -1.37 -32.52 6.00
N LYS A 248 -1.97 -33.72 5.92
CA LYS A 248 -1.39 -34.94 6.50
C LYS A 248 -0.04 -35.26 5.90
N LYS A 249 0.10 -35.12 4.58
CA LYS A 249 1.38 -35.36 3.89
C LYS A 249 2.46 -34.35 4.31
N ILE A 250 2.10 -33.08 4.53
CA ILE A 250 3.01 -32.08 5.10
C ILE A 250 3.48 -32.53 6.49
N ASN A 251 2.56 -32.88 7.38
CA ASN A 251 2.87 -33.35 8.73
C ASN A 251 3.78 -34.59 8.71
N ASP A 252 3.44 -35.60 7.92
CA ASP A 252 4.23 -36.82 7.78
C ASP A 252 5.64 -36.53 7.25
N THR A 253 5.75 -35.63 6.27
CA THR A 253 7.04 -35.24 5.69
C THR A 253 7.91 -34.53 6.72
N ILE A 254 7.36 -33.61 7.50
CA ILE A 254 8.08 -32.92 8.57
C ILE A 254 8.53 -33.92 9.65
N ALA A 255 7.61 -34.79 10.11
CA ALA A 255 7.90 -35.77 11.15
C ALA A 255 8.97 -36.79 10.72
N LYS A 256 8.89 -37.30 9.48
CA LYS A 256 9.90 -38.23 8.91
C LYS A 256 11.30 -37.61 8.85
N ASN A 257 11.39 -36.28 8.78
CA ASN A 257 12.65 -35.54 8.75
C ASN A 257 13.03 -34.96 10.13
N GLY A 258 12.43 -35.46 11.22
CA GLY A 258 12.78 -35.10 12.59
C GLY A 258 12.24 -33.75 13.06
N GLY A 259 11.34 -33.12 12.30
CA GLY A 259 10.64 -31.90 12.72
C GLY A 259 9.42 -32.20 13.58
N LYS A 260 8.91 -31.18 14.27
CA LYS A 260 7.63 -31.25 14.98
C LYS A 260 6.50 -30.87 14.03
N ALA A 261 5.61 -31.83 13.76
CA ALA A 261 4.42 -31.61 12.97
C ALA A 261 3.26 -31.19 13.89
N GLU A 262 2.75 -29.97 13.72
CA GLU A 262 1.73 -29.36 14.60
C GLU A 262 0.51 -28.85 13.83
N LEU A 263 0.40 -29.12 12.53
CA LEU A 263 -0.80 -28.74 11.78
C LEU A 263 -1.96 -29.63 12.21
N ASP A 264 -3.06 -29.04 12.68
CA ASP A 264 -4.31 -29.77 12.90
C ASP A 264 -5.16 -29.75 11.61
N PRO A 265 -5.36 -30.89 10.93
CA PRO A 265 -6.25 -30.94 9.78
C PRO A 265 -7.69 -30.51 10.10
N ALA A 266 -8.15 -30.65 11.35
CA ALA A 266 -9.49 -30.23 11.76
C ALA A 266 -9.70 -28.72 11.59
N ASP A 267 -8.66 -27.92 11.87
CA ASP A 267 -8.73 -26.46 11.80
C ASP A 267 -8.46 -25.93 10.38
N LEU A 268 -7.84 -26.74 9.51
CA LEU A 268 -7.23 -26.27 8.27
C LEU A 268 -7.89 -26.79 7.00
N LYS A 269 -8.58 -27.94 7.02
CA LYS A 269 -9.09 -28.55 5.78
C LYS A 269 -10.38 -27.93 5.26
N ASP A 270 -11.20 -27.38 6.16
CA ASP A 270 -12.51 -26.86 5.82
C ASP A 270 -12.38 -25.50 5.12
N CYS A 271 -13.07 -25.34 4.00
CA CYS A 271 -13.15 -24.09 3.25
C CYS A 271 -14.59 -23.59 3.26
N ALA A 272 -14.76 -22.28 3.06
CA ALA A 272 -16.06 -21.64 2.96
C ALA A 272 -16.21 -20.92 1.63
N VAL A 273 -17.46 -20.77 1.17
CA VAL A 273 -17.77 -19.94 0.01
C VAL A 273 -17.97 -18.50 0.47
N LYS A 274 -17.29 -17.58 -0.19
CA LYS A 274 -17.57 -16.15 -0.14
C LYS A 274 -18.34 -15.73 -1.38
N ASP A 275 -19.51 -15.14 -1.17
CA ASP A 275 -20.43 -14.71 -2.22
C ASP A 275 -21.23 -13.51 -1.72
N LYS A 276 -20.86 -12.33 -2.20
CA LYS A 276 -21.48 -11.06 -1.83
C LYS A 276 -22.95 -10.97 -2.25
N LYS A 277 -23.31 -11.53 -3.42
CA LYS A 277 -24.70 -11.51 -3.94
C LYS A 277 -25.63 -12.35 -3.08
N LYS A 278 -25.10 -13.43 -2.49
CA LYS A 278 -25.85 -14.33 -1.61
C LYS A 278 -25.60 -14.08 -0.11
N GLY A 279 -24.91 -12.99 0.25
CA GLY A 279 -24.62 -12.64 1.65
C GLY A 279 -23.74 -13.64 2.40
N LYS A 280 -22.85 -14.35 1.70
CA LYS A 280 -21.91 -15.32 2.28
C LYS A 280 -20.55 -14.66 2.50
N ASN A 281 -20.07 -14.73 3.73
CA ASN A 281 -18.90 -13.96 4.16
C ASN A 281 -17.57 -14.72 4.04
N GLY A 282 -17.58 -16.00 3.63
CA GLY A 282 -16.36 -16.82 3.58
C GLY A 282 -15.88 -17.24 4.96
N ILE A 283 -14.56 -17.32 5.13
CA ILE A 283 -13.93 -17.61 6.43
C ILE A 283 -13.74 -16.30 7.22
N ASP A 284 -13.87 -16.35 8.55
CA ASP A 284 -13.58 -15.19 9.40
C ASP A 284 -12.07 -15.00 9.57
N ASN A 285 -11.52 -14.02 8.87
CA ASN A 285 -10.11 -13.63 8.91
C ASN A 285 -9.95 -12.10 9.15
N GLY A 286 -10.96 -11.45 9.73
CA GLY A 286 -10.98 -10.00 9.93
C GLY A 286 -11.68 -9.23 8.80
N ASP A 287 -11.55 -7.90 8.80
CA ASP A 287 -12.24 -7.03 7.85
C ASP A 287 -11.54 -7.03 6.49
N GLU A 288 -12.12 -7.64 5.46
CA GLU A 288 -11.61 -7.49 4.09
C GLU A 288 -12.11 -6.18 3.49
N ASN A 289 -11.46 -5.08 3.85
CA ASN A 289 -11.93 -3.77 3.44
C ASN A 289 -11.94 -3.59 1.91
N SER A 290 -11.14 -4.32 1.13
CA SER A 290 -11.18 -4.34 -0.36
C SER A 290 -12.56 -4.59 -1.04
N GLN A 291 -13.64 -4.81 -0.29
CA GLN A 291 -14.95 -5.20 -0.82
C GLN A 291 -16.10 -4.25 -0.48
N GLY A 292 -15.87 -3.13 0.21
CA GLY A 292 -16.95 -2.19 0.50
C GLY A 292 -16.53 -0.85 1.10
N ALA A 293 -16.43 0.18 0.27
CA ALA A 293 -16.80 1.52 0.69
C ALA A 293 -17.97 2.00 -0.19
N ASP A 294 -18.97 2.61 0.45
CA ASP A 294 -19.92 3.46 -0.24
C ASP A 294 -19.14 4.56 -0.98
N ALA A 295 -19.51 4.82 -2.24
CA ALA A 295 -18.96 5.86 -3.08
C ALA A 295 -19.27 7.26 -2.49
N ALA A 296 -18.60 7.61 -1.40
CA ALA A 296 -18.74 8.87 -0.72
C ALA A 296 -17.78 9.87 -1.36
N ALA A 297 -18.36 10.71 -2.23
CA ALA A 297 -17.78 11.78 -3.03
C ALA A 297 -17.20 11.35 -4.40
N LYS A 298 -17.76 11.94 -5.46
CA LYS A 298 -17.19 11.92 -6.81
C LYS A 298 -15.93 12.77 -6.79
N LEU A 299 -14.78 12.13 -6.60
CA LEU A 299 -13.47 12.78 -6.67
C LEU A 299 -13.21 13.29 -8.09
N PRO A 300 -12.34 14.31 -8.26
CA PRO A 300 -12.02 14.85 -9.58
C PRO A 300 -11.56 13.72 -10.52
N PRO A 301 -11.96 13.76 -11.82
CA PRO A 301 -11.46 12.79 -12.77
C PRO A 301 -9.95 12.97 -12.94
N ALA A 302 -9.25 11.85 -13.07
CA ALA A 302 -7.85 11.88 -13.46
C ALA A 302 -7.73 12.21 -14.95
N ASN A 303 -6.58 12.75 -15.36
CA ASN A 303 -6.25 12.96 -16.77
C ASN A 303 -5.95 11.61 -17.47
N PRO A 304 -5.67 11.58 -18.78
CA PRO A 304 -5.33 10.34 -19.49
C PRO A 304 -4.10 9.57 -18.97
N ASP A 305 -3.25 10.24 -18.19
CA ASP A 305 -2.06 9.66 -17.55
C ASP A 305 -2.32 9.28 -16.07
N ASN A 306 -3.60 9.18 -15.67
CA ASN A 306 -4.07 8.92 -14.30
C ASN A 306 -3.61 9.96 -13.26
N GLU A 307 -3.18 11.15 -13.68
CA GLU A 307 -2.77 12.22 -12.77
C GLU A 307 -3.95 13.08 -12.32
N LEU A 308 -3.86 13.57 -11.08
CA LEU A 308 -4.84 14.47 -10.46
C LEU A 308 -4.28 15.90 -10.40
N PRO A 309 -5.14 16.92 -10.42
CA PRO A 309 -4.70 18.31 -10.24
C PRO A 309 -4.08 18.51 -8.86
N GLY A 310 -3.09 19.42 -8.77
CA GLY A 310 -2.43 19.81 -7.52
C GLY A 310 -1.16 19.02 -7.16
N ASN A 311 -0.78 18.03 -7.97
CA ASN A 311 0.53 17.38 -7.89
C ASN A 311 1.31 17.63 -9.19
N ASP A 312 2.11 18.70 -9.20
CA ASP A 312 2.84 19.18 -10.37
C ASP A 312 4.32 18.73 -10.41
N GLY A 313 4.88 18.68 -11.61
CA GLY A 313 6.27 18.28 -11.87
C GLY A 313 6.43 16.88 -12.48
N VAL A 314 7.69 16.55 -12.81
CA VAL A 314 8.09 15.29 -13.46
C VAL A 314 8.21 14.16 -12.45
N ILE A 315 7.50 13.06 -12.67
CA ILE A 315 7.58 11.83 -11.88
C ILE A 315 9.00 11.26 -11.96
N GLN A 316 9.61 11.08 -10.79
CA GLN A 316 10.90 10.44 -10.62
C GLN A 316 10.70 8.98 -10.26
N ARG A 317 10.97 8.09 -11.21
CA ARG A 317 11.04 6.65 -10.90
C ARG A 317 12.28 6.33 -10.06
N PRO A 318 12.19 5.40 -9.10
CA PRO A 318 13.36 4.94 -8.36
C PRO A 318 14.42 4.36 -9.31
N ALA A 319 15.66 4.78 -9.12
CA ALA A 319 16.83 4.16 -9.76
C ALA A 319 17.10 2.75 -9.23
N ASN A 320 16.62 2.44 -8.02
CA ASN A 320 16.69 1.12 -7.41
C ASN A 320 15.51 0.92 -6.43
N VAL A 321 14.93 -0.28 -6.46
CA VAL A 321 13.91 -0.75 -5.50
C VAL A 321 14.44 -2.03 -4.86
N GLU A 322 14.52 -2.06 -3.54
CA GLU A 322 14.87 -3.26 -2.76
C GLU A 322 13.71 -3.64 -1.86
N LEU A 323 13.08 -4.78 -2.15
CA LEU A 323 12.04 -5.39 -1.32
C LEU A 323 12.70 -6.48 -0.47
N THR A 324 12.97 -6.18 0.80
CA THR A 324 13.69 -7.09 1.69
C THR A 324 12.81 -7.48 2.86
N PHE A 325 12.61 -8.77 3.05
CA PHE A 325 12.05 -9.33 4.26
C PHE A 325 13.17 -9.64 5.26
N GLN A 326 12.97 -9.27 6.51
CA GLN A 326 13.92 -9.44 7.61
C GLN A 326 13.30 -10.29 8.71
N GLY A 327 14.11 -11.08 9.41
CA GLY A 327 13.66 -11.81 10.58
C GLY A 327 13.54 -10.90 11.83
N SER A 328 12.99 -11.44 12.92
CA SER A 328 12.90 -10.77 14.21
C SER A 328 14.18 -10.91 15.03
N THR A 329 14.60 -9.83 15.70
CA THR A 329 15.70 -9.84 16.67
C THR A 329 15.35 -10.52 17.99
N ALA A 330 14.07 -10.73 18.28
CA ALA A 330 13.59 -11.32 19.54
C ALA A 330 13.32 -12.82 19.46
N GLY A 331 13.17 -13.39 18.25
CA GLY A 331 12.85 -14.81 18.08
C GLY A 331 12.67 -15.20 16.62
N LYS A 332 12.14 -16.41 16.40
CA LYS A 332 11.76 -16.89 15.08
C LYS A 332 10.52 -16.15 14.58
N VAL A 333 10.39 -16.06 13.27
CA VAL A 333 9.20 -15.53 12.61
C VAL A 333 8.30 -16.66 12.13
N ARG A 334 6.99 -16.42 12.06
CA ARG A 334 6.01 -17.28 11.39
C ARG A 334 5.62 -16.68 10.04
N ALA A 335 5.00 -17.46 9.17
CA ALA A 335 4.57 -16.96 7.86
C ALA A 335 3.53 -15.84 8.00
N MET A 336 3.66 -14.80 7.17
CA MET A 336 2.55 -13.86 6.98
C MET A 336 1.42 -14.59 6.26
N PRO A 337 0.17 -14.50 6.72
CA PRO A 337 -0.93 -15.08 5.99
C PRO A 337 -1.10 -14.39 4.64
N LYS A 338 -1.52 -15.15 3.63
CA LYS A 338 -1.93 -14.60 2.34
C LYS A 338 -3.08 -13.60 2.55
N PHE A 339 -3.04 -12.53 1.78
CA PHE A 339 -3.91 -11.35 1.84
C PHE A 339 -3.72 -10.42 3.04
N LEU A 340 -2.66 -10.62 3.85
CA LEU A 340 -2.29 -9.65 4.87
C LEU A 340 -2.10 -8.25 4.24
N ARG A 341 -2.81 -7.24 4.76
CA ARG A 341 -2.74 -5.84 4.32
C ARG A 341 -2.01 -5.01 5.35
N VAL A 342 -0.99 -4.28 4.94
CA VAL A 342 -0.13 -3.55 5.89
C VAL A 342 0.09 -2.13 5.38
N LEU A 343 -0.16 -1.16 6.25
CA LEU A 343 0.14 0.25 6.02
C LEU A 343 1.41 0.66 6.77
N TYR A 344 2.29 1.41 6.12
CA TYR A 344 3.40 2.12 6.73
C TYR A 344 3.16 3.62 6.62
N GLY A 345 3.39 4.38 7.71
CA GLY A 345 3.21 5.83 7.68
C GLY A 345 1.74 6.27 7.75
N ASP A 346 1.51 7.53 7.39
CA ASP A 346 0.17 8.12 7.35
C ASP A 346 0.10 9.16 6.23
N ALA A 347 -0.80 8.96 5.27
CA ALA A 347 -0.96 9.87 4.14
C ALA A 347 -1.63 11.21 4.52
N LYS A 348 -2.18 11.33 5.74
CA LYS A 348 -2.97 12.47 6.20
C LYS A 348 -2.51 12.99 7.56
N VAL A 349 -1.20 13.13 7.77
CA VAL A 349 -0.61 13.55 9.06
C VAL A 349 -1.19 14.86 9.60
N THR A 350 -1.51 15.81 8.72
CA THR A 350 -2.12 17.09 9.13
C THR A 350 -3.48 16.88 9.77
N THR A 351 -4.25 15.89 9.31
CA THR A 351 -5.58 15.56 9.83
C THR A 351 -5.51 14.57 11.00
N ASN A 352 -4.71 13.52 10.87
CA ASN A 352 -4.67 12.39 11.82
C ASN A 352 -3.69 12.61 12.99
N GLY A 353 -2.81 13.62 12.87
CA GLY A 353 -1.70 13.83 13.78
C GLY A 353 -0.52 12.87 13.53
N PRO A 354 0.60 13.07 14.26
CA PRO A 354 1.87 12.41 13.95
C PRO A 354 1.97 10.95 14.42
N LYS A 355 0.93 10.41 15.08
CA LYS A 355 0.98 9.09 15.74
C LYS A 355 1.38 7.95 14.79
N ASN A 356 0.86 7.99 13.56
CA ASN A 356 1.11 6.99 12.53
C ASN A 356 2.19 7.41 11.54
N ALA A 357 2.58 8.70 11.53
CA ALA A 357 3.65 9.21 10.69
C ALA A 357 4.97 8.51 11.02
N ARG A 358 5.83 8.32 10.02
CA ARG A 358 7.12 7.65 10.19
C ARG A 358 8.22 8.39 9.45
N VAL A 359 9.39 8.49 10.09
CA VAL A 359 10.61 8.97 9.44
C VAL A 359 11.07 7.93 8.43
N SER A 360 11.15 8.31 7.15
CA SER A 360 11.47 7.39 6.05
C SER A 360 12.59 7.89 5.16
N TRP A 361 12.91 9.19 5.20
CA TRP A 361 13.83 9.80 4.26
C TRP A 361 15.27 9.77 4.75
N THR A 362 16.21 9.58 3.83
CA THR A 362 17.66 9.56 4.08
C THR A 362 18.45 9.73 2.78
N CYS A 363 19.77 9.55 2.87
CA CYS A 363 20.66 9.44 1.73
C CYS A 363 21.39 8.10 1.73
N THR A 364 21.78 7.61 0.57
CA THR A 364 22.70 6.46 0.49
C THR A 364 24.00 6.75 1.24
N GLY A 365 24.42 5.84 2.12
CA GLY A 365 25.57 6.02 3.02
C GLY A 365 25.23 6.69 4.36
N PHE A 366 23.98 7.09 4.57
CA PHE A 366 23.47 7.77 5.77
C PHE A 366 22.26 7.04 6.37
N GLU A 367 22.06 5.75 6.06
CA GLU A 367 20.90 4.95 6.48
C GLU A 367 20.77 4.73 8.01
N ASP A 368 21.75 5.19 8.80
CA ASP A 368 21.67 5.31 10.26
C ASP A 368 20.91 6.57 10.75
N ARG A 369 20.46 7.41 9.80
CA ARG A 369 19.69 8.63 10.00
C ARG A 369 18.42 8.56 9.15
N LEU A 370 17.25 8.62 9.77
CA LEU A 370 15.97 8.78 9.11
C LEU A 370 15.33 10.09 9.56
N ILE A 371 14.76 10.83 8.61
CA ILE A 371 14.14 12.13 8.87
C ILE A 371 12.71 12.18 8.31
N ASP A 372 11.91 13.08 8.88
CA ASP A 372 10.56 13.48 8.45
C ASP A 372 10.62 14.71 7.52
N LYS A 373 11.77 14.92 6.88
CA LYS A 373 12.12 16.04 6.00
C LYS A 373 12.75 15.53 4.72
N TYR A 374 12.78 16.37 3.70
CA TYR A 374 13.52 16.11 2.47
C TYR A 374 15.03 16.22 2.70
N PRO A 375 15.81 15.17 2.44
CA PRO A 375 17.26 15.20 2.61
C PRO A 375 17.95 15.98 1.48
N ILE A 376 18.85 16.87 1.88
CA ILE A 376 19.91 17.37 1.02
C ILE A 376 21.10 16.42 1.21
N CYS A 377 21.40 15.62 0.18
CA CYS A 377 22.44 14.60 0.19
C CYS A 377 23.80 15.14 -0.24
N PRO A 378 24.91 14.74 0.40
CA PRO A 378 26.25 15.13 -0.03
C PRO A 378 26.59 14.57 -1.42
N ASP A 379 27.63 15.12 -2.04
CA ASP A 379 28.08 14.64 -3.37
C ASP A 379 28.40 13.14 -3.34
N GLY A 380 27.97 12.43 -4.39
CA GLY A 380 28.08 10.97 -4.49
C GLY A 380 26.98 10.18 -3.75
N SER A 381 26.20 10.82 -2.87
CA SER A 381 25.02 10.21 -2.25
C SER A 381 23.73 10.53 -3.01
N LYS A 382 22.77 9.60 -2.93
CA LYS A 382 21.45 9.69 -3.58
C LYS A 382 20.35 9.79 -2.55
N VAL A 383 19.27 10.48 -2.89
CA VAL A 383 18.04 10.52 -2.08
C VAL A 383 17.50 9.10 -1.95
N LYS A 384 17.15 8.70 -0.73
CA LYS A 384 16.66 7.36 -0.43
C LYS A 384 15.49 7.42 0.54
N ARG A 385 14.47 6.61 0.28
CA ARG A 385 13.38 6.32 1.22
C ARG A 385 13.53 4.90 1.75
N ILE A 386 13.27 4.71 3.03
CA ILE A 386 13.28 3.40 3.70
C ILE A 386 11.97 3.28 4.49
N HIS A 387 11.13 2.35 4.07
CA HIS A 387 9.88 2.01 4.72
C HIS A 387 10.03 0.65 5.39
N THR A 388 10.17 0.64 6.70
CA THR A 388 10.26 -0.60 7.50
C THR A 388 8.91 -0.86 8.14
N PHE A 389 8.18 -1.85 7.64
CA PHE A 389 6.79 -2.15 8.00
C PHE A 389 6.68 -2.74 9.42
N PRO A 390 5.47 -2.69 10.03
CA PRO A 390 5.20 -3.46 11.24
C PRO A 390 5.33 -4.97 10.97
N SER A 391 5.63 -5.74 12.01
CA SER A 391 5.97 -7.18 11.88
C SER A 391 5.52 -8.04 13.05
N CYS A 392 4.64 -7.52 13.90
CA CYS A 392 4.01 -8.25 14.99
C CYS A 392 2.54 -8.42 14.63
N TRP A 393 2.16 -9.62 14.19
CA TRP A 393 0.82 -9.96 13.71
C TRP A 393 0.00 -10.67 14.79
N ASP A 394 -1.30 -10.39 14.86
CA ASP A 394 -2.19 -10.88 15.92
C ASP A 394 -2.51 -12.39 15.86
N GLY A 395 -2.00 -13.09 14.84
CA GLY A 395 -2.16 -14.53 14.68
C GLY A 395 -3.47 -14.95 14.02
N LYS A 396 -4.37 -14.01 13.68
CA LYS A 396 -5.70 -14.31 13.12
C LYS A 396 -6.04 -13.48 11.90
N ASN A 397 -5.94 -12.15 11.98
CA ASN A 397 -6.62 -11.27 11.04
C ASN A 397 -5.71 -10.81 9.91
N ILE A 398 -6.14 -10.95 8.66
CA ILE A 398 -5.39 -10.46 7.49
C ILE A 398 -5.54 -8.94 7.30
N ASP A 399 -6.55 -8.35 7.93
CA ASP A 399 -6.78 -6.92 7.98
C ASP A 399 -7.73 -6.59 9.17
N SER A 400 -7.87 -5.32 9.51
CA SER A 400 -8.75 -4.83 10.58
C SER A 400 -9.48 -3.57 10.12
N ALA A 401 -10.60 -3.21 10.74
CA ALA A 401 -11.39 -2.02 10.37
C ALA A 401 -10.57 -0.74 10.14
N ASN A 402 -9.48 -0.55 10.90
CA ASN A 402 -8.58 0.60 10.79
C ASN A 402 -7.24 0.33 10.07
N HIS A 403 -7.08 -0.89 9.53
CA HIS A 403 -5.90 -1.42 8.85
C HIS A 403 -4.59 -1.46 9.65
N ARG A 404 -4.66 -1.34 10.98
CA ARG A 404 -3.47 -1.12 11.81
C ARG A 404 -3.42 -1.94 13.10
N THR A 405 -4.55 -2.44 13.60
CA THR A 405 -4.55 -3.17 14.89
C THR A 405 -4.22 -4.64 14.76
N HIS A 406 -4.40 -5.24 13.59
CA HIS A 406 -4.06 -6.65 13.35
C HIS A 406 -2.55 -6.89 13.17
N ILE A 407 -1.78 -5.86 12.83
CA ILE A 407 -0.32 -5.92 12.74
C ILE A 407 0.33 -4.62 13.25
N VAL A 408 1.24 -4.75 14.21
CA VAL A 408 1.84 -3.62 14.91
C VAL A 408 3.37 -3.65 14.85
N PHE A 409 3.98 -2.51 15.16
CA PHE A 409 5.44 -2.42 15.25
C PHE A 409 5.94 -3.19 16.48
N PRO A 410 7.08 -3.89 16.38
CA PRO A 410 7.76 -4.40 17.56
C PRO A 410 8.24 -3.25 18.46
N ASP A 411 8.55 -3.56 19.71
CA ASP A 411 9.19 -2.61 20.62
C ASP A 411 10.64 -2.28 20.21
N ALA A 412 11.31 -1.41 20.96
CA ALA A 412 12.68 -0.98 20.67
C ALA A 412 13.73 -2.12 20.68
N ASN A 413 13.41 -3.27 21.28
CA ASN A 413 14.26 -4.46 21.30
C ASN A 413 13.87 -5.48 20.20
N GLY A 414 12.85 -5.16 19.41
CA GLY A 414 12.31 -6.02 18.36
C GLY A 414 11.32 -7.08 18.87
N LYS A 415 10.80 -6.94 20.09
CA LYS A 415 9.86 -7.90 20.69
C LYS A 415 8.41 -7.52 20.36
N CYS A 416 7.59 -8.52 20.07
CA CYS A 416 6.15 -8.37 19.94
C CYS A 416 5.45 -8.33 21.30
N GLY A 417 4.42 -7.49 21.40
CA GLY A 417 3.55 -7.46 22.58
C GLY A 417 2.76 -8.76 22.77
N ASN A 418 2.12 -8.90 23.93
CA ASN A 418 1.28 -10.07 24.22
C ASN A 418 0.15 -10.19 23.17
N GLY A 419 -0.11 -11.41 22.71
CA GLY A 419 -1.11 -11.69 21.68
C GLY A 419 -0.61 -11.48 20.24
N PHE A 420 0.64 -11.04 20.06
CA PHE A 420 1.24 -10.89 18.74
C PHE A 420 2.42 -11.85 18.53
N SER A 421 2.51 -12.38 17.32
CA SER A 421 3.62 -13.22 16.85
C SER A 421 4.45 -12.47 15.82
N ALA A 422 5.77 -12.67 15.85
CA ALA A 422 6.66 -12.09 14.86
C ALA A 422 6.43 -12.75 13.49
N VAL A 423 6.30 -11.93 12.46
CA VAL A 423 6.27 -12.33 11.04
C VAL A 423 7.43 -11.67 10.29
N PRO A 424 7.80 -12.12 9.06
CA PRO A 424 8.78 -11.43 8.24
C PRO A 424 8.54 -9.93 8.17
N GLN A 425 9.52 -9.12 8.54
CA GLN A 425 9.42 -7.66 8.47
C GLN A 425 9.78 -7.20 7.06
N LEU A 426 8.80 -6.67 6.33
CA LEU A 426 9.05 -6.04 5.04
C LEU A 426 9.81 -4.71 5.25
N ARG A 427 10.87 -4.53 4.48
CA ARG A 427 11.59 -3.27 4.31
C ARG A 427 11.68 -2.95 2.84
N VAL A 428 11.02 -1.86 2.44
CA VAL A 428 11.09 -1.29 1.09
C VAL A 428 12.15 -0.19 1.12
N SER A 429 13.11 -0.23 0.19
CA SER A 429 14.12 0.82 0.03
C SER A 429 14.13 1.34 -1.40
N LEU A 430 13.89 2.64 -1.54
CA LEU A 430 13.72 3.32 -2.82
C LEU A 430 14.84 4.34 -2.97
N THR A 431 15.66 4.24 -4.02
CA THR A 431 16.77 5.17 -4.26
C THR A 431 16.51 5.98 -5.52
N TYR A 432 16.63 7.29 -5.47
CA TYR A 432 16.30 8.21 -6.56
C TYR A 432 17.53 8.98 -7.05
N ASN A 433 17.58 9.24 -8.36
CA ASN A 433 18.61 10.06 -8.99
C ASN A 433 18.18 11.54 -9.04
N ILE A 434 17.92 12.15 -7.87
CA ILE A 434 17.56 13.57 -7.80
C ILE A 434 18.84 14.40 -7.80
N PRO A 435 19.06 15.30 -8.78
CA PRO A 435 20.28 16.11 -8.83
C PRO A 435 20.44 16.97 -7.57
N ARG A 436 21.67 17.09 -7.06
CA ARG A 436 21.94 17.88 -5.85
C ARG A 436 21.47 19.34 -5.97
N ALA A 437 21.61 19.94 -7.15
CA ALA A 437 21.12 21.30 -7.41
C ALA A 437 19.59 21.43 -7.19
N ILE A 438 18.81 20.41 -7.59
CA ILE A 438 17.36 20.35 -7.36
C ILE A 438 17.04 20.22 -5.86
N GLN A 439 17.81 19.41 -5.14
CA GLN A 439 17.67 19.25 -3.68
C GLN A 439 17.93 20.58 -2.95
N LEU A 440 19.03 21.26 -3.28
CA LEU A 440 19.39 22.56 -2.72
C LEU A 440 18.38 23.66 -3.08
N ALA A 441 17.77 23.57 -4.25
CA ALA A 441 16.76 24.50 -4.71
C ALA A 441 15.38 24.27 -4.05
N GLY A 442 15.16 23.14 -3.36
CA GLY A 442 13.87 22.78 -2.77
C GLY A 442 12.85 22.30 -3.81
N GLN A 443 13.31 21.75 -4.93
CA GLN A 443 12.52 21.53 -6.13
C GLN A 443 12.09 20.06 -6.33
N TYR A 444 12.13 19.25 -5.28
CA TYR A 444 11.53 17.91 -5.33
C TYR A 444 10.58 17.69 -4.16
N LYS A 445 9.52 16.91 -4.40
CA LYS A 445 8.41 16.75 -3.47
C LYS A 445 7.78 15.38 -3.63
N VAL A 446 7.22 14.85 -2.55
CA VAL A 446 6.38 13.65 -2.59
C VAL A 446 4.97 14.05 -3.00
N ASP A 447 4.33 13.21 -3.81
CA ASP A 447 2.90 13.33 -4.08
C ASP A 447 2.13 13.10 -2.78
N ALA A 448 1.14 13.96 -2.52
CA ALA A 448 0.38 13.91 -1.28
C ALA A 448 -1.05 14.44 -1.50
N PHE A 449 -1.91 14.21 -0.51
CA PHE A 449 -3.18 14.91 -0.43
C PHE A 449 -2.96 16.43 -0.48
N PRO A 450 -3.87 17.21 -1.13
CA PRO A 450 -3.75 18.66 -1.21
C PRO A 450 -3.56 19.34 0.16
N GLU A 451 -4.23 18.82 1.19
CA GLU A 451 -4.16 19.35 2.56
C GLU A 451 -2.77 19.20 3.19
N GLU A 452 -1.99 18.20 2.76
CA GLU A 452 -0.64 17.96 3.26
C GLU A 452 0.39 18.87 2.62
N LYS A 453 0.08 19.54 1.50
CA LYS A 453 0.99 20.47 0.81
C LYS A 453 2.39 19.87 0.58
N HIS A 454 2.43 18.60 0.17
CA HIS A 454 3.66 17.84 -0.03
C HIS A 454 4.56 17.75 1.22
N ASN A 455 3.97 17.75 2.41
CA ASN A 455 4.68 17.52 3.66
C ASN A 455 5.38 16.13 3.62
N PRO A 456 6.72 16.05 3.73
CA PRO A 456 7.45 14.77 3.70
C PRO A 456 7.08 13.81 4.83
N ALA A 457 6.47 14.29 5.92
CA ALA A 457 5.95 13.44 6.98
C ALA A 457 4.69 12.64 6.55
N SER A 458 3.99 13.07 5.49
CA SER A 458 2.87 12.34 4.88
C SER A 458 3.31 11.13 4.03
N ASP A 459 4.62 10.88 3.98
CA ASP A 459 5.16 9.73 3.29
C ASP A 459 4.63 8.41 3.87
N HIS A 460 4.27 7.50 2.99
CA HIS A 460 3.69 6.21 3.33
C HIS A 460 4.03 5.15 2.29
N ASP A 461 3.72 3.91 2.61
CA ASP A 461 3.88 2.75 1.73
C ASP A 461 2.86 1.69 2.16
N ASP A 462 2.33 0.96 1.18
CA ASP A 462 1.23 0.04 1.34
C ASP A 462 1.59 -1.32 0.73
N PHE A 463 1.27 -2.37 1.47
CA PHE A 463 1.61 -3.75 1.12
C PHE A 463 0.40 -4.66 1.24
N ALA A 464 0.12 -5.43 0.19
CA ALA A 464 -0.80 -6.56 0.26
C ALA A 464 -0.06 -7.85 -0.10
N ASN A 465 0.06 -8.76 0.86
CA ASN A 465 0.73 -10.04 0.67
C ASN A 465 -0.10 -10.97 -0.21
N VAL A 466 0.39 -11.36 -1.37
CA VAL A 466 -0.24 -12.38 -2.24
C VAL A 466 0.80 -13.42 -2.67
N MET A 467 1.86 -13.58 -1.87
CA MET A 467 2.79 -14.69 -2.04
C MET A 467 2.04 -16.02 -2.00
N SER A 468 2.44 -16.97 -2.84
CA SER A 468 1.97 -18.35 -2.68
C SER A 468 2.42 -18.89 -1.33
N GLN A 469 1.70 -19.88 -0.81
CA GLN A 469 2.05 -20.51 0.46
C GLN A 469 3.48 -21.09 0.41
N CYS A 470 3.89 -21.63 -0.74
CA CYS A 470 5.25 -22.11 -0.98
C CYS A 470 6.29 -20.99 -0.95
N ILE A 471 6.04 -19.83 -1.60
CA ILE A 471 6.95 -18.67 -1.53
C ILE A 471 7.12 -18.21 -0.09
N MET A 472 6.01 -18.02 0.64
CA MET A 472 6.07 -17.55 2.03
C MET A 472 6.81 -18.54 2.94
N SER A 473 6.62 -19.85 2.74
CA SER A 473 7.38 -20.88 3.46
C SER A 473 8.90 -20.77 3.20
N ARG A 474 9.32 -20.52 1.94
CA ARG A 474 10.74 -20.28 1.62
C ARG A 474 11.28 -19.00 2.28
N VAL A 475 10.49 -17.93 2.32
CA VAL A 475 10.85 -16.70 3.05
C VAL A 475 11.12 -17.03 4.51
N VAL A 476 10.16 -17.60 5.22
CA VAL A 476 10.29 -17.93 6.66
C VAL A 476 11.50 -18.83 6.92
N ASN A 477 11.66 -19.90 6.15
CA ASN A 477 12.79 -20.82 6.30
C ASN A 477 14.13 -20.12 6.08
N CYS A 478 14.25 -19.24 5.08
CA CYS A 478 15.45 -18.46 4.86
C CYS A 478 15.79 -17.58 6.09
N LEU A 479 14.79 -16.84 6.58
CA LEU A 479 14.95 -15.92 7.71
C LEU A 479 15.35 -16.67 8.99
N ASN A 480 14.59 -17.71 9.33
CA ASN A 480 14.79 -18.46 10.57
C ASN A 480 16.09 -19.26 10.57
N LYS A 481 16.58 -19.70 9.41
CA LYS A 481 17.90 -20.35 9.28
C LYS A 481 19.07 -19.36 9.23
N GLY A 482 18.82 -18.06 9.34
CA GLY A 482 19.87 -17.05 9.34
C GLY A 482 20.55 -16.87 7.98
N ARG A 483 19.87 -17.21 6.88
CA ARG A 483 20.43 -17.15 5.53
C ARG A 483 20.12 -15.81 4.87
N THR A 484 20.93 -15.45 3.88
CA THR A 484 20.60 -14.37 2.94
C THR A 484 20.17 -15.00 1.62
N CYS A 485 18.91 -14.81 1.25
CA CYS A 485 18.32 -15.33 0.02
C CYS A 485 17.90 -14.17 -0.89
N ARG A 486 17.89 -14.44 -2.19
CA ARG A 486 17.46 -13.49 -3.21
C ARG A 486 16.77 -14.26 -4.33
N GLU A 487 15.56 -13.84 -4.69
CA GLU A 487 14.78 -14.42 -5.78
C GLU A 487 14.30 -13.34 -6.77
#